data_AF-A0A9P9HKR7-F1
#
_entry.id   AF-A0A9P9HKR7-F1
#
_cell.length_a   1.000
_cell.length_b   1.000
_cell.length_c   1.000
_cell.angle_alpha   90.00
_cell.angle_beta   90.00
_cell.angle_gamma   90.00
#
_symmetry.space_group_name_H-M   'P 1'
#
loop_
_entity.id
_entity.type
_entity.pdbx_description
1 polymer ?
#
loop_
_entity_poly.entity_id
_entity_poly.type
_entity_poly.pdbx_seq_one_letter_code
_entity_poly.pdbx_strand_id
1 'polypeptide(L)'
;MDITKYAARPESYDNLSEFQITNFFANASITRAQCDDFAAQLLDGSVSATPVQGGNNYTVESKEVLKVVQFRSSQVDMAKLELA
;
A
#
# COMPACT_ATOMS: atom_id res chain seq x y z
N MET A 1 -32.89 1.03 -2.08
CA MET A 1 -32.00 1.11 -3.26
C MET A 1 -30.98 -0.01 -3.10
N ASP A 2 -30.90 -0.94 -4.05
CA ASP A 2 -29.87 -1.98 -4.04
C ASP A 2 -28.57 -1.40 -4.62
N ILE A 3 -27.54 -1.32 -3.78
CA ILE A 3 -26.23 -0.75 -4.12
C ILE A 3 -25.22 -1.82 -4.57
N THR A 4 -25.53 -3.10 -4.40
CA THR A 4 -24.59 -4.20 -4.67
C THR A 4 -24.19 -4.29 -6.14
N LYS A 5 -25.08 -3.89 -7.05
CA LYS A 5 -24.82 -3.81 -8.50
C LYS A 5 -23.74 -2.81 -8.90
N TYR A 6 -23.35 -1.90 -8.00
CA TYR A 6 -22.28 -0.92 -8.22
C TYR A 6 -21.00 -1.27 -7.47
N ALA A 7 -21.02 -2.30 -6.62
CA ALA A 7 -19.83 -2.75 -5.92
C ALA A 7 -18.86 -3.37 -6.93
N ALA A 8 -17.61 -2.94 -6.90
CA ALA A 8 -16.55 -3.63 -7.62
C ALA A 8 -16.43 -5.05 -7.09
N ARG A 9 -16.17 -6.00 -8.00
CA ARG A 9 -15.96 -7.40 -7.60
C ARG A 9 -14.61 -7.53 -6.86
N PRO A 10 -14.45 -8.50 -5.95
CA PRO A 10 -13.18 -8.71 -5.24
C PRO A 10 -11.97 -8.78 -6.17
N GLU A 11 -12.09 -9.49 -7.30
CA GLU A 11 -11.01 -9.65 -8.27
C GLU A 11 -10.61 -8.33 -8.94
N SER A 12 -11.51 -7.34 -8.97
CA SER A 12 -11.21 -6.01 -9.49
C SER A 12 -10.24 -5.25 -8.57
N TYR A 13 -10.32 -5.47 -7.26
CA TYR A 13 -9.38 -4.87 -6.31
C TYR A 13 -8.01 -5.54 -6.38
N ASP A 14 -7.96 -6.87 -6.52
CA ASP A 14 -6.70 -7.61 -6.67
C ASP A 14 -5.94 -7.14 -7.93
N ASN A 15 -6.63 -7.08 -9.07
CA ASN A 15 -6.05 -6.60 -10.33
C ASN A 15 -5.57 -5.13 -10.22
N LEU A 16 -6.36 -4.28 -9.57
CA LEU A 16 -5.99 -2.88 -9.35
C LEU A 16 -4.76 -2.76 -8.46
N SER A 17 -4.70 -3.54 -7.37
CA SER A 17 -3.59 -3.57 -6.43
C SER A 17 -2.30 -4.04 -7.12
N GLU A 18 -2.36 -5.12 -7.91
CA GLU A 18 -1.21 -5.60 -8.68
C GLU A 18 -0.71 -4.55 -9.69
N PHE A 19 -1.61 -3.91 -10.41
CA PHE A 19 -1.26 -2.81 -11.32
C PHE A 19 -0.59 -1.64 -10.58
N GLN A 20 -1.15 -1.21 -9.43
CA GLN A 20 -0.61 -0.10 -8.63
C GLN A 20 0.77 -0.42 -8.06
N ILE A 21 0.98 -1.64 -7.54
CA ILE A 21 2.28 -2.11 -7.05
C ILE A 21 3.30 -2.11 -8.19
N THR A 22 2.93 -2.68 -9.34
CA THR A 22 3.80 -2.73 -10.52
C THR A 22 4.19 -1.33 -10.97
N ASN A 23 3.21 -0.42 -11.06
CA ASN A 23 3.46 0.97 -11.47
C ASN A 23 4.33 1.74 -10.46
N PHE A 24 4.14 1.53 -9.15
CA PHE A 24 4.99 2.13 -8.13
C PHE A 24 6.46 1.75 -8.33
N PHE A 25 6.74 0.44 -8.46
CA PHE A 25 8.11 -0.05 -8.61
C PHE A 25 8.73 0.21 -9.98
N ALA A 26 7.93 0.39 -11.03
CA ALA A 26 8.43 0.86 -12.33
C ALA A 26 9.04 2.26 -12.27
N ASN A 27 8.63 3.08 -11.30
CA ASN A 27 9.08 4.47 -11.12
C ASN A 27 9.98 4.66 -9.89
N ALA A 28 10.26 3.59 -9.13
CA ALA A 28 11.05 3.66 -7.90
C ALA A 28 12.49 3.20 -8.15
N SER A 29 13.45 3.80 -7.42
CA SER A 29 14.84 3.33 -7.39
C SER A 29 15.08 2.17 -6.41
N ILE A 30 14.06 1.83 -5.61
CA ILE A 30 14.08 0.77 -4.61
C ILE A 30 13.24 -0.41 -5.10
N THR A 31 13.65 -1.63 -4.75
CA THR A 31 12.92 -2.85 -5.11
C THR A 31 11.85 -3.20 -4.07
N ARG A 32 10.88 -4.01 -4.48
CA ARG A 32 9.86 -4.57 -3.57
C ARG A 32 10.47 -5.32 -2.40
N ALA A 33 11.48 -6.16 -2.64
CA ALA A 33 12.15 -6.92 -1.59
C ALA A 33 12.77 -6.01 -0.53
N GLN A 34 13.44 -4.93 -0.95
CA GLN A 34 14.03 -3.96 -0.01
C GLN A 34 12.97 -3.24 0.84
N CYS A 35 11.81 -2.92 0.25
CA CYS A 35 10.68 -2.38 1.00
C CYS A 35 10.11 -3.40 1.98
N ASP A 36 9.89 -4.64 1.54
CA ASP A 36 9.33 -5.72 2.36
C ASP A 36 10.25 -6.05 3.54
N ASP A 37 11.56 -6.18 3.30
CA ASP A 37 12.57 -6.43 4.35
C ASP A 37 12.61 -5.31 5.38
N PHE A 38 12.61 -4.04 4.93
CA PHE A 38 12.61 -2.90 5.82
C PHE A 38 11.32 -2.82 6.66
N ALA A 39 10.17 -3.05 6.04
CA ALA A 39 8.89 -3.05 6.73
C ALA A 39 8.78 -4.22 7.72
N ALA A 40 9.28 -5.40 7.36
CA ALA A 40 9.34 -6.55 8.26
C ALA A 40 10.19 -6.27 9.49
N GLN A 41 11.34 -5.60 9.31
CA GLN A 41 12.17 -5.15 10.43
C GLN A 41 11.44 -4.11 11.31
N LEU A 42 10.71 -3.16 10.70
CA LEU A 42 10.02 -2.10 11.44
C LEU A 42 8.78 -2.62 12.21
N LEU A 43 8.12 -3.64 11.66
CA LEU A 43 6.92 -4.26 12.22
C LEU A 43 7.23 -5.52 13.05
N ASP A 44 8.50 -5.89 13.20
CA ASP A 44 8.96 -7.09 13.94
C ASP A 44 8.23 -8.37 13.52
N GLY A 45 8.04 -8.56 12.21
CA GLY A 45 7.26 -9.70 11.71
C GLY A 45 7.17 -9.77 10.20
N SER A 46 6.57 -10.84 9.69
CA SER A 46 6.33 -10.99 8.25
C SER A 46 5.31 -9.97 7.74
N VAL A 47 5.52 -9.47 6.52
CA VAL A 47 4.64 -8.46 5.91
C VAL A 47 3.99 -8.96 4.62
N SER A 48 2.83 -8.42 4.32
CA SER A 48 2.15 -8.60 3.04
C SER A 48 1.61 -7.26 2.53
N ALA A 49 1.55 -7.11 1.21
CA ALA A 49 0.89 -5.97 0.60
C ALA A 49 -0.58 -5.91 1.02
N THR A 50 -1.07 -4.72 1.35
CA THR A 50 -2.49 -4.52 1.65
C THR A 50 -3.34 -4.77 0.38
N PRO A 51 -4.56 -5.30 0.51
CA PRO A 51 -5.44 -5.54 -0.65
C PRO A 51 -5.75 -4.28 -1.46
N VAL A 52 -5.71 -3.12 -0.81
CA VAL A 52 -5.92 -1.81 -1.44
C VAL A 52 -4.64 -1.00 -1.34
N GLN A 53 -4.18 -0.49 -2.48
CA GLN A 53 -3.00 0.37 -2.59
C GLN A 53 -3.44 1.79 -2.99
N GLY A 54 -2.65 2.79 -2.62
CA GLY A 54 -2.80 4.13 -3.19
C GLY A 54 -1.92 4.23 -4.43
N GLY A 55 -2.43 4.71 -5.56
CA GLY A 55 -1.74 4.56 -6.85
C GLY A 55 -0.28 5.06 -6.97
N ASN A 56 0.18 5.90 -6.03
CA ASN A 56 1.57 6.39 -5.96
C ASN A 56 2.31 5.95 -4.67
N ASN A 57 1.80 4.93 -3.98
CA ASN A 57 2.39 4.39 -2.78
C ASN A 57 2.38 2.86 -2.79
N TYR A 58 3.25 2.30 -1.97
CA TYR A 58 3.26 0.88 -1.67
C TYR A 58 3.03 0.71 -0.17
N THR A 59 1.95 0.02 0.19
CA THR A 59 1.52 -0.17 1.57
C THR A 59 1.54 -1.65 1.92
N VAL A 60 2.18 -1.95 3.05
CA VAL A 60 2.27 -3.30 3.61
C VAL A 60 1.81 -3.32 5.06
N GLU A 61 1.33 -4.47 5.48
CA GLU A 61 0.87 -4.72 6.85
C GLU A 61 1.52 -6.00 7.39
N SER A 62 1.61 -6.08 8.72
CA SER A 62 1.91 -7.32 9.43
C SER A 62 0.64 -7.83 10.10
N LYS A 63 0.42 -9.14 10.10
CA LYS A 63 -0.70 -9.75 10.83
C LYS A 63 -0.48 -9.77 12.35
N GLU A 64 0.76 -9.54 12.77
CA GLU A 64 1.17 -9.62 14.17
C GLU A 64 1.01 -8.27 14.89
N VAL A 65 0.94 -7.17 14.13
CA VAL A 65 0.88 -5.80 14.67
C VAL A 65 -0.18 -4.98 13.95
N LEU A 66 -1.00 -4.24 14.69
CA LEU A 66 -2.03 -3.35 14.14
C LEU A 66 -1.43 -2.04 13.58
N LYS A 67 -0.43 -2.16 12.71
CA LYS A 67 0.30 -1.06 12.07
C LYS A 67 0.56 -1.39 10.61
N VAL A 68 0.63 -0.34 9.79
CA VAL A 68 1.01 -0.43 8.38
C VAL A 68 2.25 0.40 8.12
N VAL A 69 3.02 0.02 7.10
CA VAL A 69 4.13 0.82 6.57
C VAL A 69 3.77 1.23 5.15
N GLN A 70 3.86 2.52 4.87
CA GLN A 70 3.59 3.07 3.54
C GLN A 70 4.83 3.74 2.98
N PHE A 71 5.31 3.23 1.85
CA PHE A 71 6.38 3.81 1.05
C PHE A 71 5.77 4.75 0.01
N ARG A 72 6.36 5.93 -0.17
CA ARG A 72 5.85 6.97 -1.07
C ARG A 72 6.97 7.46 -1.98
N SER A 73 6.64 7.71 -3.23
CA SER A 73 7.57 8.30 -4.21
C SER A 73 7.81 9.81 -3.98
N SER A 74 6.95 10.45 -3.19
CA SER A 74 7.03 11.87 -2.83
C SER A 74 6.86 12.05 -1.32
N GLN A 75 7.51 13.08 -0.79
CA GLN A 75 7.34 13.45 0.61
C GLN A 75 5.92 13.93 0.87
N VAL A 76 5.44 13.64 2.08
CA VAL A 76 4.15 14.16 2.53
C VAL A 76 4.34 15.62 2.91
N ASP A 77 3.45 16.46 2.39
CA ASP A 77 3.36 17.85 2.82
C ASP A 77 2.77 17.88 4.24
N MET A 78 3.65 17.89 5.24
CA MET A 78 3.26 17.85 6.66
C MET A 78 2.43 19.08 7.07
N ALA A 79 2.64 20.22 6.42
CA ALA A 79 1.84 21.43 6.70
C ALA A 79 0.36 21.25 6.30
N LYS A 80 0.06 20.39 5.33
CA LYS A 80 -1.32 20.03 4.97
C LYS A 80 -1.95 19.00 5.90
N LEU A 81 -1.15 18.27 6.67
CA LEU A 81 -1.62 17.26 7.63
C LEU A 81 -2.02 17.87 8.97
N GLU A 82 -1.42 19.00 9.38
CA GLU A 82 -1.74 19.69 10.65
C GLU A 82 -3.08 20.46 10.63
N LEU A 83 -3.84 20.38 9.53
CA LEU A 83 -5.13 21.06 9.36
C LEU A 83 -6.36 20.18 9.70
N ALA A 84 -6.16 19.07 10.42
CA ALA A 84 -7.23 18.14 10.82
C ALA A 84 -7.47 18.12 12.33
#